data_AF-A0A3L7Q005-F1
#
_entry.id   AF-A0A3L7Q005-F1
#
_cell.length_a   1.000
_cell.length_b   1.000
_cell.length_c   1.000
_cell.angle_alpha   90.00
_cell.angle_beta   90.00
_cell.angle_gamma   90.00
#
_symmetry.space_group_name_H-M   'P 1'
#
loop_
_entity.id
_entity.type
_entity.pdbx_description
1 polymer ?
#
loop_
_entity_poly.entity_id
_entity_poly.type
_entity_poly.pdbx_seq_one_letter_code
_entity_poly.pdbx_strand_id
1 'polypeptide(L)'
;MSPLAPCRSRARAAACSALAATLVATLVGCTPPKATYAFRASPLEADHAVALTGDEIMGRGRPPEQWVEVASGRALTERFPDIGAMEVDGIGDEIKRYSRDDQGCWFLDSVDAIGDRSRSEFSPPLGMAPAKLAPGEITTAEAQMLVTYLKSGEARTQGPSRRTLEHGGAMLADLPTGPTVVQLVKVRFESTMTSAQAIHVSELYVLPGVGPVAERTSDLVRVFGLRLRESNHEFVRDLQGTAVRR
;
A
#
# COMPACT_ATOMS: atom_id res chain seq x y z
N MET A 1 -31.03 70.66 12.91
CA MET A 1 -29.77 69.90 13.02
C MET A 1 -28.97 70.12 11.75
N SER A 2 -27.78 70.67 11.99
CA SER A 2 -26.59 70.89 11.16
C SER A 2 -26.26 69.81 10.11
N PRO A 3 -25.30 70.05 9.18
CA PRO A 3 -25.46 70.75 7.90
C PRO A 3 -24.70 70.02 6.76
N LEU A 4 -24.33 70.77 5.71
CA LEU A 4 -23.21 70.54 4.76
C LEU A 4 -23.54 69.60 3.58
N ALA A 5 -23.12 69.88 2.35
CA ALA A 5 -22.53 71.02 1.67
C ALA A 5 -22.56 70.68 0.16
N PRO A 6 -22.58 71.65 -0.76
CA PRO A 6 -22.63 71.42 -2.20
C PRO A 6 -21.22 71.29 -2.78
N CYS A 7 -21.05 70.59 -3.92
CA CYS A 7 -19.86 70.79 -4.73
C CYS A 7 -20.17 70.74 -6.24
N ARG A 8 -19.64 71.78 -6.90
CA ARG A 8 -19.76 72.19 -8.30
C ARG A 8 -18.76 71.37 -9.15
N SER A 9 -19.15 70.90 -10.35
CA SER A 9 -18.84 71.48 -11.67
C SER A 9 -17.44 71.25 -12.26
N ARG A 10 -17.46 71.03 -13.60
CA ARG A 10 -16.40 71.22 -14.64
C ARG A 10 -15.45 70.03 -14.81
N ALA A 11 -15.46 69.29 -15.93
CA ALA A 11 -15.30 69.60 -17.36
C ALA A 11 -13.84 69.60 -17.84
N ARG A 12 -13.65 68.97 -19.01
CA ARG A 12 -12.51 69.00 -19.96
C ARG A 12 -11.33 68.07 -19.60
N ALA A 13 -11.03 67.05 -20.42
CA ALA A 13 -10.32 67.10 -21.71
C ALA A 13 -8.85 67.56 -21.50
N ALA A 14 -7.80 66.96 -22.05
CA ALA A 14 -7.64 65.99 -23.12
C ALA A 14 -6.22 65.37 -23.06
N ALA A 15 -6.06 64.27 -23.81
CA ALA A 15 -4.93 63.92 -24.68
C ALA A 15 -3.48 63.93 -24.16
N CYS A 16 -2.84 62.77 -24.29
CA CYS A 16 -1.66 62.52 -25.14
C CYS A 16 -1.22 61.06 -24.87
N SER A 17 -1.34 60.15 -25.84
CA SER A 17 -0.23 59.78 -26.76
C SER A 17 0.95 59.18 -25.98
N ALA A 18 1.48 57.98 -26.23
CA ALA A 18 1.35 57.09 -27.36
C ALA A 18 2.11 55.78 -27.05
N LEU A 19 1.87 54.78 -27.90
CA LEU A 19 2.82 53.76 -28.37
C LEU A 19 3.38 52.70 -27.41
N ALA A 20 3.16 51.45 -27.85
CA ALA A 20 4.12 50.35 -27.91
C ALA A 20 4.59 49.78 -26.55
N ALA A 21 4.59 48.48 -26.29
CA ALA A 21 4.78 47.35 -27.18
C ALA A 21 4.48 46.07 -26.38
N THR A 22 4.28 44.97 -27.09
CA THR A 22 4.67 43.60 -26.66
C THR A 22 3.92 43.01 -25.46
N LEU A 23 3.09 41.99 -25.68
CA LEU A 23 3.58 40.62 -25.75
C LEU A 23 2.43 39.67 -26.11
N VAL A 24 2.75 38.77 -27.02
CA VAL A 24 1.99 37.60 -27.43
C VAL A 24 1.47 36.85 -26.20
N ALA A 25 0.15 36.86 -25.99
CA ALA A 25 -0.53 35.95 -25.07
C ALA A 25 -0.64 34.56 -25.71
N THR A 26 0.50 33.91 -25.96
CA THR A 26 0.58 32.45 -25.90
C THR A 26 0.64 32.11 -24.41
N LEU A 27 -0.53 32.06 -23.77
CA LEU A 27 -0.67 31.39 -22.49
C LEU A 27 -0.43 29.90 -22.75
N VAL A 28 0.86 29.55 -22.66
CA VAL A 28 1.37 28.22 -22.42
C VAL A 28 0.42 27.55 -21.44
N GLY A 29 -0.18 26.44 -21.88
CA GLY A 29 -0.82 25.50 -20.99
C GLY A 29 0.21 25.03 -19.98
N CYS A 30 0.35 25.75 -18.88
CA CYS A 30 0.94 25.23 -17.66
C CYS A 30 -0.04 24.21 -17.10
N THR A 31 -0.09 23.03 -17.71
CA THR A 31 -0.45 21.84 -16.93
C THR A 31 0.48 21.85 -15.73
N PRO A 32 -0.04 21.88 -14.49
CA PRO A 32 0.81 21.79 -13.31
C PRO A 32 1.73 20.58 -13.51
N PRO A 33 3.04 20.71 -13.24
CA PRO A 33 3.93 19.57 -13.36
C PRO A 33 3.31 18.44 -12.54
N LYS A 34 3.12 17.27 -13.16
CA LYS A 34 2.83 16.04 -12.40
C LYS A 34 3.94 15.92 -11.38
N ALA A 35 3.66 16.34 -10.14
CA ALA A 35 4.62 16.26 -9.07
C ALA A 35 4.87 14.78 -8.81
N THR A 36 5.98 14.28 -9.32
CA THR A 36 6.51 12.95 -9.01
C THR A 36 7.00 12.99 -7.56
N TYR A 37 6.07 12.99 -6.62
CA TYR A 37 6.35 12.80 -5.20
C TYR A 37 6.92 11.38 -5.02
N ALA A 38 8.24 11.20 -4.99
CA ALA A 38 8.77 9.94 -4.49
C ALA A 38 8.28 9.77 -3.04
N PHE A 39 7.73 8.60 -2.66
CA PHE A 39 7.47 8.36 -1.25
C PHE A 39 8.78 8.51 -0.49
N ARG A 40 8.77 9.31 0.57
CA ARG A 40 9.94 9.57 1.39
C ARG A 40 9.58 9.20 2.80
N ALA A 41 10.42 8.37 3.39
CA ALA A 41 10.34 8.03 4.79
C ALA A 41 11.75 8.11 5.35
N SER A 42 11.90 8.75 6.50
CA SER A 42 13.19 8.86 7.20
C SER A 42 13.06 8.26 8.60
N PRO A 43 14.05 7.48 9.06
CA PRO A 43 14.03 6.94 10.41
C PRO A 43 13.90 8.04 11.46
N LEU A 44 13.13 7.75 12.51
CA LEU A 44 13.04 8.54 13.72
C LEU A 44 13.74 7.81 14.88
N GLU A 45 14.09 8.55 15.92
CA GLU A 45 14.59 7.98 17.17
C GLU A 45 13.56 7.02 17.80
N ALA A 46 14.07 6.07 18.61
CA ALA A 46 13.31 4.95 19.14
C ALA A 46 12.07 5.36 19.97
N ASP A 47 12.06 6.57 20.55
CA ASP A 47 10.98 7.08 21.40
C ASP A 47 9.63 7.23 20.68
N HIS A 48 9.62 7.20 19.34
CA HIS A 48 8.40 7.27 18.52
C HIS A 48 7.88 5.90 18.08
N ALA A 49 8.61 4.81 18.36
CA ALA A 49 8.23 3.48 17.94
C ALA A 49 7.20 2.88 18.88
N VAL A 50 6.13 2.32 18.32
CA VAL A 50 5.05 1.69 19.08
C VAL A 50 4.79 0.29 18.55
N ALA A 51 4.37 -0.62 19.43
CA ALA A 51 4.01 -1.96 19.01
C ALA A 51 2.77 -1.95 18.11
N LEU A 52 2.76 -2.82 17.10
CA LEU A 52 1.65 -3.00 16.18
C LEU A 52 0.89 -4.28 16.49
N THR A 53 -0.42 -4.25 16.29
CA THR A 53 -1.28 -5.44 16.31
C THR A 53 -1.29 -6.15 14.97
N GLY A 54 -1.66 -7.43 14.96
CA GLY A 54 -1.85 -8.19 13.73
C GLY A 54 -2.86 -7.52 12.78
N ASP A 55 -3.93 -6.94 13.33
CA ASP A 55 -4.94 -6.22 12.54
C ASP A 55 -4.40 -4.95 11.89
N GLU A 56 -3.54 -4.19 12.57
CA GLU A 56 -2.91 -3.01 11.97
C GLU A 56 -1.93 -3.40 10.87
N ILE A 57 -1.14 -4.46 11.06
CA ILE A 57 -0.21 -4.96 10.03
C ILE A 57 -0.99 -5.44 8.79
N MET A 58 -2.11 -6.14 9.00
CA MET A 58 -2.94 -6.68 7.92
C MET A 58 -3.93 -5.65 7.35
N GLY A 59 -4.07 -4.47 7.97
CA GLY A 59 -5.03 -3.44 7.58
C GLY A 59 -6.49 -3.78 7.88
N ARG A 60 -6.76 -4.59 8.92
CA ARG A 60 -8.04 -5.23 9.25
C ARG A 60 -8.78 -4.66 10.48
N GLY A 61 -8.27 -3.58 11.08
CA GLY A 61 -8.84 -2.96 12.29
C GLY A 61 -9.94 -1.91 12.08
N ARG A 62 -10.42 -1.67 10.84
CA ARG A 62 -11.42 -0.62 10.57
C ARG A 62 -12.86 -1.15 10.62
N PRO A 63 -13.83 -0.38 11.15
CA PRO A 63 -15.25 -0.74 11.07
C PRO A 63 -15.71 -0.80 9.59
N PRO A 64 -16.68 -1.68 9.23
CA PRO A 64 -17.19 -1.92 7.86
C PRO A 64 -17.55 -0.65 7.07
N GLU A 65 -17.86 0.43 7.77
CA GLU A 65 -18.32 1.71 7.23
C GLU A 65 -17.17 2.65 6.78
N GLN A 66 -15.92 2.31 7.11
CA GLN A 66 -14.72 3.07 6.74
C GLN A 66 -13.85 2.38 5.67
N TRP A 67 -14.38 1.32 5.06
CA TRP A 67 -13.73 0.63 3.94
C TRP A 67 -14.02 1.41 2.68
N VAL A 68 -13.06 2.24 2.29
CA VAL A 68 -13.14 2.97 1.04
C VAL A 68 -12.81 2.02 -0.09
N GLU A 69 -13.67 2.06 -1.10
CA GLU A 69 -13.43 1.54 -2.44
C GLU A 69 -12.04 2.03 -2.87
N VAL A 70 -11.03 1.17 -2.73
CA VAL A 70 -9.67 1.55 -3.09
C VAL A 70 -9.66 1.69 -4.60
N ALA A 71 -9.79 2.93 -5.05
CA ALA A 71 -9.60 3.33 -6.42
C ALA A 71 -8.12 3.17 -6.79
N SER A 72 -7.66 1.93 -6.90
CA SER A 72 -6.67 1.52 -7.89
C SER A 72 -7.26 1.61 -9.32
N GLY A 73 -8.28 2.44 -9.54
CA GLY A 73 -9.08 2.38 -10.74
C GLY A 73 -9.61 0.97 -11.07
N ARG A 74 -9.83 0.05 -10.12
CA ARG A 74 -10.78 -1.09 -10.18
C ARG A 74 -10.80 -1.93 -8.88
N ALA A 75 -12.00 -1.97 -8.29
CA ALA A 75 -12.54 -2.70 -7.13
C ALA A 75 -11.63 -3.69 -6.34
N LEU A 76 -11.48 -3.41 -5.04
CA LEU A 76 -11.43 -4.42 -3.99
C LEU A 76 -12.89 -4.69 -3.55
N THR A 77 -13.55 -5.71 -4.06
CA THR A 77 -14.81 -6.18 -3.47
C THR A 77 -14.49 -7.21 -2.41
N GLU A 78 -14.33 -6.75 -1.17
CA GLU A 78 -14.25 -7.63 0.00
C GLU A 78 -15.64 -8.20 0.27
N ARG A 79 -15.82 -9.52 0.10
CA ARG A 79 -17.02 -10.22 0.57
C ARG A 79 -16.68 -11.01 1.83
N PHE A 80 -17.35 -10.65 2.92
CA PHE A 80 -17.23 -11.31 4.22
C PHE A 80 -18.32 -12.39 4.32
N PRO A 81 -17.97 -13.69 4.39
CA PRO A 81 -18.82 -14.65 5.07
C PRO A 81 -18.55 -14.57 6.58
N ASP A 82 -19.62 -14.63 7.38
CA ASP A 82 -19.61 -14.39 8.84
C ASP A 82 -18.67 -15.32 9.63
N ILE A 83 -18.15 -16.42 9.06
CA ILE A 83 -17.18 -17.32 9.71
C ILE A 83 -16.29 -18.00 8.66
N GLY A 84 -14.96 -17.90 8.81
CA GLY A 84 -14.03 -19.01 8.51
C GLY A 84 -13.14 -18.99 7.25
N ALA A 85 -13.35 -18.13 6.26
CA ALA A 85 -12.41 -17.98 5.14
C ALA A 85 -12.65 -16.64 4.43
N MET A 86 -11.62 -15.81 4.32
CA MET A 86 -11.71 -14.55 3.58
C MET A 86 -11.25 -14.76 2.14
N GLU A 87 -12.08 -14.40 1.16
CA GLU A 87 -11.70 -14.34 -0.25
C GLU A 87 -11.33 -12.89 -0.57
N VAL A 88 -10.03 -12.60 -0.60
CA VAL A 88 -9.54 -11.28 -1.06
C VAL A 88 -9.20 -11.41 -2.53
N ASP A 89 -10.03 -10.83 -3.40
CA ASP A 89 -9.65 -10.53 -4.79
C ASP A 89 -8.48 -9.54 -4.75
N GLY A 90 -7.25 -10.06 -4.76
CA GLY A 90 -6.04 -9.28 -4.80
C GLY A 90 -5.91 -8.55 -6.14
N ILE A 91 -5.17 -7.44 -6.15
CA ILE A 91 -4.73 -6.83 -7.41
C ILE A 91 -3.66 -7.75 -8.00
N GLY A 92 -4.02 -8.41 -9.10
CA GLY A 92 -3.35 -9.58 -9.64
C GLY A 92 -4.42 -10.63 -9.84
N ASP A 93 -4.23 -11.56 -10.75
CA ASP A 93 -5.12 -12.71 -10.84
C ASP A 93 -4.92 -13.60 -9.60
N GLU A 94 -5.15 -13.12 -8.37
CA GLU A 94 -4.81 -13.78 -7.11
C GLU A 94 -5.92 -13.66 -6.08
N ILE A 95 -6.39 -14.79 -5.54
CA ILE A 95 -7.32 -14.83 -4.41
C ILE A 95 -6.59 -15.34 -3.18
N LYS A 96 -6.51 -14.55 -2.11
CA LYS A 96 -5.80 -14.92 -0.88
C LYS A 96 -6.79 -15.28 0.22
N ARG A 97 -6.58 -16.45 0.85
CA ARG A 97 -7.38 -16.95 1.98
C ARG A 97 -6.60 -16.91 3.27
N TYR A 98 -7.18 -16.25 4.26
CA TYR A 98 -6.60 -16.04 5.56
C TYR A 98 -7.49 -16.59 6.66
N SER A 99 -6.83 -16.99 7.75
CA SER A 99 -7.44 -17.34 9.02
C SER A 99 -6.85 -16.48 10.13
N ARG A 100 -7.61 -16.35 11.22
CA ARG A 100 -7.21 -15.59 12.42
C ARG A 100 -7.55 -16.44 13.65
N ASP A 101 -6.62 -16.54 14.58
CA ASP A 101 -6.85 -17.23 15.86
C ASP A 101 -7.49 -16.30 16.91
N ASP A 102 -7.82 -16.86 18.07
CA ASP A 102 -8.40 -16.16 19.21
C ASP A 102 -7.42 -15.18 19.88
N GLN A 103 -6.12 -15.34 19.66
CA GLN A 103 -5.07 -14.44 20.14
C GLN A 103 -4.89 -13.23 19.23
N GLY A 104 -5.42 -13.27 18.01
CA GLY A 104 -5.29 -12.21 17.02
C GLY A 104 -4.10 -12.36 16.08
N CYS A 105 -3.47 -13.53 16.03
CA CYS A 105 -2.51 -13.87 15.00
C CYS A 105 -3.22 -14.15 13.68
N TRP A 106 -2.59 -13.75 12.58
CA TRP A 106 -3.08 -13.95 11.23
C TRP A 106 -2.25 -14.99 10.49
N PHE A 107 -2.91 -15.84 9.72
CA PHE A 107 -2.29 -16.89 8.93
C PHE A 107 -2.81 -16.86 7.49
N LEU A 108 -1.99 -17.30 6.55
CA LEU A 108 -2.33 -17.48 5.14
C LEU A 108 -2.49 -18.97 4.86
N ASP A 109 -3.71 -19.37 4.52
CA ASP A 109 -4.05 -20.77 4.25
C ASP A 109 -3.77 -21.12 2.79
N SER A 110 -4.17 -20.23 1.86
CA SER A 110 -3.96 -20.45 0.42
C SER A 110 -3.94 -19.18 -0.42
N VAL A 111 -3.38 -19.29 -1.62
CA VAL A 111 -3.42 -18.27 -2.68
C VAL A 111 -3.80 -18.92 -4.00
N ASP A 112 -4.88 -18.48 -4.65
CA ASP A 112 -5.25 -18.92 -6.00
C ASP A 112 -4.76 -17.89 -7.01
N ALA A 113 -3.64 -18.17 -7.68
CA ALA A 113 -3.18 -17.40 -8.82
C ALA A 113 -3.97 -17.80 -10.08
N ILE A 114 -5.13 -17.17 -10.32
CA ILE A 114 -6.04 -17.36 -11.47
C ILE A 114 -5.31 -17.26 -12.81
N GLY A 115 -4.35 -16.34 -12.96
CA GLY A 115 -3.61 -16.09 -14.20
C GLY A 115 -2.67 -17.24 -14.53
N ASP A 116 -2.05 -17.79 -13.49
CA ASP A 116 -1.20 -18.98 -13.55
C ASP A 116 -2.00 -20.29 -13.43
N ARG A 117 -3.32 -20.18 -13.25
CA ARG A 117 -4.27 -21.26 -13.02
C ARG A 117 -3.81 -22.23 -11.93
N SER A 118 -3.24 -21.71 -10.86
CA SER A 118 -2.70 -22.50 -9.77
C SER A 118 -3.17 -22.04 -8.40
N ARG A 119 -3.19 -22.99 -7.46
CA ARG A 119 -3.38 -22.72 -6.03
C ARG A 119 -2.11 -23.09 -5.29
N SER A 120 -1.67 -22.22 -4.39
CA SER A 120 -0.65 -22.49 -3.38
C SER A 120 -1.36 -22.71 -2.05
N GLU A 121 -1.18 -23.87 -1.42
CA GLU A 121 -1.70 -24.20 -0.09
C GLU A 121 -0.54 -24.34 0.90
N PHE A 122 -0.73 -23.85 2.13
CA PHE A 122 0.29 -23.86 3.18
C PHE A 122 -0.10 -24.83 4.31
N SER A 123 0.83 -25.71 4.68
CA SER A 123 0.66 -26.67 5.77
C SER A 123 1.89 -26.68 6.70
N PRO A 124 1.77 -26.22 7.96
CA PRO A 124 0.62 -25.50 8.52
C PRO A 124 0.35 -24.17 7.79
N PRO A 125 -0.79 -23.50 8.01
CA PRO A 125 -1.02 -22.15 7.51
C PRO A 125 0.16 -21.21 7.83
N LEU A 126 0.57 -20.41 6.85
CA LEU A 126 1.77 -19.58 6.97
C LEU A 126 1.47 -18.36 7.85
N GLY A 127 2.19 -18.19 8.95
CA GLY A 127 2.03 -17.02 9.83
C GLY A 127 2.29 -15.70 9.10
N MET A 128 1.28 -14.83 9.05
CA MET A 128 1.29 -13.56 8.32
C MET A 128 1.59 -12.35 9.20
N ALA A 129 1.02 -12.32 10.41
CA ALA A 129 1.26 -11.30 11.42
C ALA A 129 0.99 -11.88 12.83
N PRO A 130 1.84 -11.63 13.83
CA PRO A 130 1.55 -12.02 15.21
C PRO A 130 0.44 -11.14 15.81
N ALA A 131 -0.12 -11.56 16.94
CA ALA A 131 -1.08 -10.76 17.71
C ALA A 131 -0.56 -9.35 18.03
N LYS A 132 0.74 -9.27 18.37
CA LYS A 132 1.47 -8.04 18.64
C LYS A 132 2.92 -8.18 18.16
N LEU A 133 3.45 -7.13 17.55
CA LEU A 133 4.84 -7.02 17.12
C LEU A 133 5.46 -5.76 17.74
N ALA A 134 6.37 -5.94 18.68
CA ALA A 134 7.05 -4.84 19.37
C ALA A 134 8.16 -4.19 18.51
N PRO A 135 8.55 -2.94 18.78
CA PRO A 135 9.67 -2.31 18.09
C PRO A 135 10.97 -3.13 18.19
N GLY A 136 11.63 -3.35 17.05
CA GLY A 136 12.85 -4.17 16.96
C GLY A 136 12.62 -5.68 17.02
N GLU A 137 11.38 -6.13 17.24
CA GLU A 137 11.05 -7.55 17.27
C GLU A 137 11.11 -8.16 15.87
N ILE A 138 11.62 -9.40 15.81
CA ILE A 138 11.66 -10.22 14.60
C ILE A 138 10.87 -11.50 14.87
N THR A 139 9.91 -11.80 14.00
CA THR A 139 9.15 -13.05 14.03
C THR A 139 9.37 -13.82 12.73
N THR A 140 9.39 -15.15 12.80
CA THR A 140 9.54 -16.01 11.64
C THR A 140 8.53 -17.14 11.68
N ALA A 141 7.88 -17.39 10.55
CA ALA A 141 6.96 -18.48 10.32
C ALA A 141 7.45 -19.35 9.16
N GLU A 142 7.22 -20.66 9.27
CA GLU A 142 7.58 -21.64 8.24
C GLU A 142 6.37 -22.51 7.93
N ALA A 143 6.25 -22.89 6.66
CA ALA A 143 5.18 -23.77 6.18
C ALA A 143 5.68 -24.61 5.00
N GLN A 144 5.12 -25.80 4.82
CA GLN A 144 5.22 -26.50 3.54
C GLN A 144 4.21 -25.90 2.58
N MET A 145 4.67 -25.54 1.39
CA MET A 145 3.81 -25.02 0.32
C MET A 145 3.62 -26.08 -0.75
N LEU A 146 2.36 -26.40 -1.05
CA LEU A 146 1.97 -27.26 -2.17
C LEU A 146 1.30 -26.41 -3.24
N VAL A 147 1.78 -26.49 -4.48
CA VAL A 147 1.17 -25.81 -5.61
C VAL A 147 0.45 -26.82 -6.49
N THR A 148 -0.84 -26.62 -6.73
CA THR A 148 -1.70 -27.46 -7.58
C THR A 148 -2.28 -26.66 -8.75
N TYR A 149 -2.72 -27.34 -9.80
CA TYR A 149 -3.54 -26.71 -10.84
C TYR A 149 -4.98 -26.51 -10.35
N LEU A 150 -5.56 -25.33 -10.56
CA LEU A 150 -6.94 -25.03 -10.11
C LEU A 150 -7.98 -25.96 -10.74
N LYS A 151 -7.80 -26.38 -12.00
CA LYS A 151 -8.78 -27.19 -12.72
C LYS A 151 -8.73 -28.67 -12.35
N SER A 152 -7.53 -29.26 -12.26
CA SER A 152 -7.37 -30.70 -12.03
C SER A 152 -7.08 -31.06 -10.58
N GLY A 153 -6.62 -30.11 -9.76
CA GLY A 153 -6.12 -30.37 -8.41
C GLY A 153 -4.77 -31.10 -8.38
N GLU A 154 -4.19 -31.41 -9.54
CA GLU A 154 -2.92 -32.12 -9.62
C GLU A 154 -1.77 -31.25 -9.12
N ALA A 155 -0.86 -31.88 -8.36
CA ALA A 155 0.34 -31.23 -7.86
C ALA A 155 1.27 -30.81 -9.00
N ARG A 156 1.70 -29.55 -8.99
CA ARG A 156 2.71 -28.98 -9.89
C ARG A 156 4.11 -29.08 -9.27
N THR A 157 4.21 -28.67 -8.01
CA THR A 157 5.47 -28.57 -7.28
C THR A 157 5.18 -28.35 -5.80
N GLN A 158 6.16 -28.60 -4.95
CA GLN A 158 6.05 -28.39 -3.51
C GLN A 158 7.41 -28.00 -2.92
N GLY A 159 7.39 -27.42 -1.74
CA GLY A 159 8.61 -27.19 -0.97
C GLY A 159 8.42 -26.29 0.24
N PRO A 160 9.48 -26.09 1.04
CA PRO A 160 9.44 -25.22 2.19
C PRO A 160 9.25 -23.75 1.79
N SER A 161 8.53 -23.04 2.65
CA SER A 161 8.36 -21.61 2.61
C SER A 161 8.64 -21.01 4.00
N ARG A 162 9.18 -19.80 4.02
CA ARG A 162 9.52 -19.05 5.21
C ARG A 162 9.07 -17.61 5.05
N ARG A 163 8.49 -17.03 6.09
CA ARG A 163 8.16 -15.61 6.17
C ARG A 163 8.79 -15.02 7.42
N THR A 164 9.50 -13.92 7.29
CA THR A 164 10.08 -13.15 8.38
C THR A 164 9.46 -11.76 8.41
N LEU A 165 9.06 -11.31 9.58
CA LEU A 165 8.62 -9.95 9.85
C LEU A 165 9.58 -9.30 10.85
N GLU A 166 9.96 -8.06 10.58
CA GLU A 166 10.77 -7.23 11.48
C GLU A 166 10.09 -5.88 11.67
N HIS A 167 9.93 -5.45 12.91
CA HIS A 167 9.52 -4.07 13.20
C HIS A 167 10.74 -3.13 13.14
N GLY A 168 10.90 -2.44 12.01
CA GLY A 168 12.04 -1.55 11.74
C GLY A 168 12.05 -0.24 12.53
N GLY A 169 10.97 0.09 13.22
CA GLY A 169 10.86 1.28 14.09
C GLY A 169 9.98 2.37 13.48
N ALA A 170 10.01 3.56 14.08
CA ALA A 170 9.24 4.70 13.60
C ALA A 170 9.94 5.41 12.43
N MET A 171 9.13 5.90 11.49
CA MET A 171 9.56 6.66 10.33
C MET A 171 8.71 7.94 10.22
N LEU A 172 9.32 9.06 9.85
CA LEU A 172 8.58 10.22 9.37
C LEU A 172 8.34 10.05 7.87
N ALA A 173 7.08 9.88 7.47
CA ALA A 173 6.69 9.65 6.09
C ALA A 173 5.96 10.86 5.48
N ASP A 174 6.36 11.24 4.26
CA ASP A 174 5.69 12.27 3.47
C ASP A 174 4.45 11.68 2.76
N LEU A 175 3.31 11.70 3.45
CA LEU A 175 2.02 11.28 2.89
C LEU A 175 1.33 12.44 2.15
N PRO A 176 0.37 12.16 1.24
CA PRO A 176 -0.39 13.21 0.55
C PRO A 176 -1.12 14.19 1.48
N THR A 177 -1.46 13.75 2.69
CA THR A 177 -2.11 14.54 3.74
C THR A 177 -1.13 15.36 4.59
N GLY A 178 0.17 15.19 4.39
CA GLY A 178 1.23 15.83 5.14
C GLY A 178 2.17 14.83 5.85
N PRO A 179 3.31 15.31 6.38
CA PRO A 179 4.26 14.49 7.11
C PRO A 179 3.60 13.80 8.31
N THR A 180 3.76 12.49 8.41
CA THR A 180 3.10 11.65 9.43
C THR A 180 4.07 10.61 9.98
N VAL A 181 4.03 10.36 11.29
CA VAL A 181 4.80 9.28 11.91
C VAL A 181 4.11 7.94 11.63
N VAL A 182 4.83 7.02 11.01
CA VAL A 182 4.40 5.65 10.69
C VAL A 182 5.39 4.65 11.27
N GLN A 183 4.99 3.39 11.37
CA GLN A 183 5.83 2.28 11.79
C GLN A 183 6.25 1.46 10.57
N LEU A 184 7.53 1.14 10.46
CA LEU A 184 8.06 0.29 9.39
C LEU A 184 7.98 -1.18 9.80
N VAL A 185 7.35 -1.99 8.96
CA VAL A 185 7.41 -3.46 9.04
C VAL A 185 8.10 -3.97 7.79
N LYS A 186 9.26 -4.60 7.96
CA LYS A 186 9.94 -5.29 6.87
C LYS A 186 9.45 -6.72 6.82
N VAL A 187 9.12 -7.18 5.63
CA VAL A 187 8.64 -8.52 5.34
C VAL A 187 9.58 -9.15 4.34
N ARG A 188 9.98 -10.38 4.63
CA ARG A 188 10.69 -11.23 3.68
C ARG A 188 9.98 -12.56 3.60
N PHE A 189 9.55 -12.93 2.40
CA PHE A 189 9.03 -14.25 2.10
C PHE A 189 10.00 -14.97 1.15
N GLU A 190 10.30 -16.22 1.48
CA GLU A 190 11.17 -17.08 0.71
C GLU A 190 10.50 -18.42 0.53
N SER A 191 10.42 -18.89 -0.70
CA SER A 191 9.95 -20.23 -1.03
C SER A 191 10.98 -20.91 -1.93
N THR A 192 11.34 -22.14 -1.58
CA THR A 192 12.18 -22.99 -2.41
C THR A 192 11.40 -24.24 -2.74
N MET A 193 11.04 -24.39 -4.00
CA MET A 193 10.30 -25.52 -4.55
C MET A 193 11.21 -26.35 -5.44
N THR A 194 10.78 -27.57 -5.78
CA THR A 194 11.57 -28.50 -6.61
C THR A 194 12.07 -27.87 -7.92
N SER A 195 11.30 -26.97 -8.52
CA SER A 195 11.57 -26.35 -9.83
C SER A 195 11.67 -24.83 -9.80
N ALA A 196 11.41 -24.18 -8.66
CA ALA A 196 11.25 -22.74 -8.58
C ALA A 196 11.72 -22.18 -7.24
N GLN A 197 12.18 -20.94 -7.25
CA GLN A 197 12.47 -20.15 -6.06
C GLN A 197 11.74 -18.83 -6.19
N ALA A 198 11.05 -18.43 -5.13
CA ALA A 198 10.42 -17.12 -5.02
C ALA A 198 10.97 -16.41 -3.80
N ILE A 199 11.41 -15.17 -3.99
CA ILE A 199 11.79 -14.26 -2.92
C ILE A 199 10.95 -13.01 -3.11
N HIS A 200 10.18 -12.67 -2.10
CA HIS A 200 9.40 -11.43 -2.05
C HIS A 200 9.87 -10.64 -0.82
N VAL A 201 10.26 -9.40 -1.04
CA VAL A 201 10.64 -8.47 0.03
C VAL A 201 9.68 -7.31 -0.02
N SER A 202 9.10 -6.95 1.12
CA SER A 202 8.20 -5.82 1.26
C SER A 202 8.56 -4.95 2.46
N GLU A 203 8.44 -3.64 2.30
CA GLU A 203 8.45 -2.66 3.37
C GLU A 203 7.04 -2.09 3.48
N LEU A 204 6.35 -2.40 4.58
CA LEU A 204 5.05 -1.85 4.89
C LEU A 204 5.21 -0.67 5.85
N TYR A 205 4.59 0.44 5.50
CA TYR A 205 4.53 1.64 6.34
C TYR A 205 3.13 1.69 6.96
N VAL A 206 3.05 1.42 8.25
CA VAL A 206 1.82 1.21 8.99
C VAL A 206 1.55 2.40 9.90
N LEU A 207 0.37 3.01 9.77
CA LEU A 207 -0.09 4.01 10.71
C LEU A 207 -0.90 3.31 11.83
N PRO A 208 -0.49 3.40 13.11
CA PRO A 208 -1.22 2.78 14.22
C PRO A 208 -2.70 3.22 14.25
N GLY A 209 -3.59 2.27 14.55
CA GLY A 209 -5.05 2.42 14.52
C GLY A 209 -5.66 2.47 13.12
N VAL A 210 -4.85 2.59 12.06
CA VAL A 210 -5.31 2.87 10.69
C VAL A 210 -4.93 1.77 9.71
N GLY A 211 -3.74 1.19 9.84
CA GLY A 211 -3.22 0.12 8.99
C GLY A 211 -2.17 0.59 7.98
N PRO A 212 -1.85 -0.22 6.94
CA PRO A 212 -0.84 0.10 5.94
C PRO A 212 -1.24 1.32 5.09
N VAL A 213 -0.38 2.33 5.06
CA VAL A 213 -0.56 3.57 4.29
C VAL A 213 0.39 3.67 3.10
N ALA A 214 1.50 2.92 3.11
CA ALA A 214 2.35 2.74 1.95
C ALA A 214 3.00 1.37 1.97
N GLU A 215 3.40 0.89 0.80
CA GLU A 215 4.16 -0.34 0.66
C GLU A 215 5.19 -0.19 -0.47
N ARG A 216 6.37 -0.75 -0.25
CA ARG A 216 7.37 -1.00 -1.29
C ARG A 216 7.62 -2.48 -1.39
N THR A 217 7.54 -3.02 -2.58
CA THR A 217 7.76 -4.45 -2.83
C THR A 217 8.85 -4.65 -3.86
N SER A 218 9.59 -5.73 -3.69
CA SER A 218 10.55 -6.25 -4.64
C SER A 218 10.36 -7.77 -4.75
N ASP A 219 10.09 -8.22 -5.97
CA ASP A 219 9.90 -9.64 -6.27
C ASP A 219 11.08 -10.16 -7.09
N LEU A 220 11.56 -11.34 -6.71
CA LEU A 220 12.49 -12.12 -7.48
C LEU A 220 11.97 -13.54 -7.62
N VAL A 221 11.62 -13.93 -8.85
CA VAL A 221 11.21 -15.30 -9.18
C VAL A 221 12.24 -15.95 -10.09
N ARG A 222 12.71 -17.12 -9.70
CA ARG A 222 13.59 -17.99 -10.48
C ARG A 222 12.92 -19.33 -10.74
N VAL A 223 13.06 -19.86 -11.95
CA VAL A 223 12.56 -21.19 -12.32
C VAL A 223 13.68 -21.92 -13.03
N PHE A 224 14.01 -23.13 -12.58
CA PHE A 224 15.18 -23.90 -13.04
C PHE A 224 16.49 -23.08 -13.05
N GLY A 225 16.66 -22.19 -12.06
CA GLY A 225 17.83 -21.31 -11.96
C GLY A 225 17.82 -20.10 -12.91
N LEU A 226 16.87 -20.01 -13.85
CA LEU A 226 16.69 -18.86 -14.73
C LEU A 226 15.88 -17.77 -14.03
N ARG A 227 16.35 -16.51 -14.10
CA ARG A 227 15.64 -15.34 -13.57
C ARG A 227 14.48 -14.99 -14.51
N LEU A 228 13.25 -15.22 -14.07
CA LEU A 228 12.06 -15.01 -14.91
C LEU A 228 11.41 -13.64 -14.69
N ARG A 229 11.41 -13.15 -13.45
CA ARG A 229 10.74 -11.90 -13.09
C ARG A 229 11.52 -11.17 -12.01
N GLU A 230 11.72 -9.88 -12.25
CA GLU A 230 12.12 -8.88 -11.28
C GLU A 230 11.13 -7.73 -11.41
N SER A 231 10.40 -7.44 -10.33
CA SER A 231 9.46 -6.32 -10.30
C SER A 231 9.63 -5.52 -9.03
N ASN A 232 9.54 -4.19 -9.15
CA ASN A 232 9.48 -3.28 -8.01
C ASN A 232 8.17 -2.50 -8.11
N HIS A 233 7.38 -2.51 -7.03
CA HIS A 233 6.14 -1.75 -6.96
C HIS A 233 6.12 -0.91 -5.69
N GLU A 234 5.70 0.34 -5.82
CA GLU A 234 5.44 1.25 -4.71
C GLU A 234 3.99 1.70 -4.79
N PHE A 235 3.28 1.66 -3.66
CA PHE A 235 1.99 2.34 -3.55
C PHE A 235 1.95 3.23 -2.31
N VAL A 236 1.14 4.29 -2.41
CA VAL A 236 0.83 5.19 -1.30
C VAL A 236 -0.68 5.41 -1.28
N ARG A 237 -1.27 5.28 -0.09
CA ARG A 237 -2.68 5.59 0.18
C ARG A 237 -2.77 6.91 0.90
N ASP A 238 -3.81 7.69 0.60
CA ASP A 238 -4.18 8.80 1.49
C ASP A 238 -4.87 8.28 2.76
N LEU A 239 -4.96 9.11 3.80
CA LEU A 239 -5.61 8.74 5.06
C LEU A 239 -7.13 8.51 4.91
N GLN A 240 -7.70 8.91 3.78
CA GLN A 240 -9.10 8.72 3.41
C GLN A 240 -9.32 7.43 2.62
N GLY A 241 -8.28 6.62 2.35
CA GLY A 241 -8.39 5.34 1.66
C GLY A 241 -8.34 5.41 0.13
N THR A 242 -8.16 6.59 -0.47
CA THR A 242 -7.92 6.72 -1.91
C THR A 242 -6.48 6.31 -2.22
N ALA A 243 -6.30 5.31 -3.08
CA ALA A 243 -4.98 4.97 -3.60
C ALA A 243 -4.53 6.04 -4.59
N VAL A 244 -3.39 6.66 -4.34
CA VAL A 244 -2.74 7.56 -5.31
C VAL A 244 -1.71 6.73 -6.06
N ARG A 245 -2.10 6.18 -7.21
CA ARG A 245 -1.18 5.43 -8.07
C ARG A 245 -0.14 6.36 -8.67
N ARG A 246 1.12 5.90 -8.71
CA ARG A 246 2.22 6.47 -9.48
C ARG A 246 2.60 5.52 -10.60
#